data_AF-A0A359MA25-F1
#
_entry.id   AF-A0A359MA25-F1
#
_cell.length_a   1.000
_cell.length_b   1.000
_cell.length_c   1.000
_cell.angle_alpha   90.00
_cell.angle_beta   90.00
_cell.angle_gamma   90.00
#
_symmetry.space_group_name_H-M   'P 1'
#
loop_
_entity.id
_entity.type
_entity.pdbx_description
1 polymer ?
#
loop_
_entity_poly.entity_id
_entity_poly.type
_entity_poly.pdbx_seq_one_letter_code
_entity_poly.pdbx_strand_id
1 'polypeptide(L)' 'TEQVYELLREINKRYQTTFIIITHDRHIAEKADRIVEIKDGRIHLDISKA' A
#
# COMPACT_ATOMS: atom_id res chain seq x y z
N THR A 1 1.29 -10.07 -10.48
CA THR A 1 1.11 -9.30 -9.23
C THR A 1 0.21 -8.09 -9.44
N GLU A 2 0.35 -7.36 -10.55
CA GLU A 2 -0.51 -6.21 -10.91
C GLU A 2 -2.03 -6.46 -10.87
N GLN A 3 -2.49 -7.58 -11.43
CA GLN A 3 -3.92 -7.93 -11.44
C GLN A 3 -4.52 -8.06 -10.03
N VAL A 4 -3.71 -8.49 -9.05
CA VAL A 4 -4.15 -8.61 -7.66
C VAL A 4 -4.33 -7.23 -7.04
N TYR A 5 -3.42 -6.28 -7.32
CA TYR A 5 -3.54 -4.92 -6.83
C TYR A 5 -4.81 -4.22 -7.33
N GLU A 6 -5.11 -4.35 -8.63
CA GLU A 6 -6.34 -3.77 -9.20
C GLU A 6 -7.60 -4.34 -8.55
N LEU A 7 -7.66 -5.66 -8.36
CA LEU A 7 -8.78 -6.29 -7.66
C LEU A 7 -8.93 -5.78 -6.22
N LEU A 8 -7.83 -5.64 -5.48
CA LEU A 8 -7.85 -5.08 -4.13
C LEU A 8 -8.36 -3.63 -4.12
N ARG A 9 -7.99 -2.83 -5.14
CA ARG A 9 -8.45 -1.46 -5.29
C ARG A 9 -9.94 -1.37 -5.62
N GLU A 10 -10.46 -2.28 -6.45
CA GLU A 10 -11.90 -2.39 -6.72
C GLU A 10 -12.69 -2.75 -5.45
N ILE A 11 -12.20 -3.72 -4.67
CA ILE A 11 -12.82 -4.11 -3.40
C ILE A 11 -12.81 -2.94 -2.41
N ASN A 12 -11.68 -2.24 -2.27
CA ASN A 12 -11.55 -1.04 -1.43
C ASN A 12 -12.63 0.00 -1.79
N LYS A 13 -12.77 0.33 -3.08
CA LYS A 13 -13.76 1.32 -3.54
C LYS A 13 -15.19 0.84 -3.34
N ARG A 14 -15.48 -0.42 -3.64
CA ARG A 14 -16.84 -0.98 -3.56
C ARG A 14 -17.34 -1.13 -2.13
N TYR A 15 -16.48 -1.56 -1.23
CA TYR A 15 -16.87 -1.90 0.15
C TYR A 15 -16.33 -0.93 1.20
N GLN A 16 -15.61 0.13 0.79
CA GLN A 16 -15.01 1.13 1.67
C GLN A 16 -14.07 0.51 2.72
N THR A 17 -13.35 -0.56 2.34
CA THR A 17 -12.47 -1.31 3.24
C THR A 17 -11.02 -0.82 3.15
N THR A 18 -10.35 -0.58 4.27
CA THR A 18 -8.92 -0.25 4.28
C THR A 18 -8.06 -1.49 4.03
N PHE A 19 -7.06 -1.38 3.15
CA PHE A 19 -6.06 -2.42 2.93
C PHE A 19 -4.69 -1.97 3.42
N ILE A 20 -3.98 -2.91 4.06
CA ILE A 20 -2.56 -2.77 4.42
C ILE A 20 -1.81 -3.85 3.65
N ILE A 21 -0.83 -3.43 2.84
CA ILE A 21 -0.02 -4.32 2.02
C ILE A 21 1.42 -4.25 2.49
N ILE A 22 2.02 -5.39 2.79
CA ILE A 22 3.43 -5.52 3.15
C ILE A 22 4.17 -6.08 1.95
N THR A 23 5.18 -5.37 1.46
CA THR A 23 5.96 -5.78 0.29
C THR A 23 7.38 -5.23 0.35
N HIS A 24 8.31 -5.95 -0.26
CA HIS A 24 9.66 -5.45 -0.57
C HIS A 24 9.75 -4.85 -1.99
N ASP A 25 8.70 -5.00 -2.79
CA ASP A 25 8.61 -4.42 -4.13
C ASP A 25 8.16 -2.96 -4.06
N ARG A 26 9.08 -2.04 -4.39
CA ARG A 26 8.82 -0.59 -4.37
C ARG A 26 7.77 -0.19 -5.40
N HIS A 27 7.65 -0.88 -6.54
CA HIS A 27 6.70 -0.52 -7.58
C HIS A 27 5.25 -0.71 -7.12
N ILE A 28 4.99 -1.73 -6.30
CA ILE A 28 3.68 -1.95 -5.69
C ILE A 28 3.42 -0.92 -4.59
N ALA A 29 4.42 -0.64 -3.74
CA ALA A 29 4.28 0.37 -2.69
C ALA A 29 3.98 1.77 -3.27
N GLU A 30 4.62 2.13 -4.38
CA GLU A 30 4.39 3.39 -5.09
C GLU A 30 2.95 3.57 -5.60
N LYS A 31 2.16 2.50 -5.72
CA LYS A 31 0.75 2.62 -6.13
C LYS A 31 -0.19 2.92 -4.96
N ALA A 32 0.25 2.69 -3.73
CA ALA A 32 -0.56 2.90 -2.54
C ALA A 32 -0.77 4.38 -2.22
N ASP A 33 -1.89 4.67 -1.55
CA ASP A 33 -2.24 6.04 -1.10
C ASP A 33 -1.35 6.51 0.06
N ARG A 34 -0.81 5.59 0.87
CA ARG A 34 0.16 5.87 1.93
C ARG A 34 1.23 4.80 1.95
N ILE A 35 2.48 5.23 2.15
CA ILE A 35 3.66 4.36 2.22
C ILE A 35 4.31 4.56 3.58
N VAL A 36 4.46 3.46 4.32
CA VAL A 36 5.19 3.42 5.59
C VAL A 36 6.37 2.46 5.43
N GLU A 37 7.59 2.97 5.60
CA GLU A 37 8.81 2.15 5.57
C GLU A 37 9.26 1.88 7.00
N ILE A 38 9.50 0.60 7.32
CA ILE A 38 10.01 0.17 8.62
C ILE A 38 11.44 -0.30 8.46
N LYS A 39 12.33 0.20 9.33
CA LYS A 39 13.73 -0.21 9.41
C LYS A 39 14.14 -0.36 10.87
N ASP A 40 14.80 -1.46 11.19
CA ASP A 40 15.28 -1.76 12.55
C ASP A 40 14.18 -1.61 13.63
N GLY A 41 12.96 -2.05 13.30
CA GLY A 41 11.80 -1.99 14.19
C GLY A 41 11.19 -0.59 14.39
N ARG A 42 11.64 0.42 13.63
CA ARG A 42 11.14 1.80 13.70
C ARG A 42 10.59 2.27 12.37
N ILE A 43 9.62 3.18 12.42
CA ILE A 43 9.15 3.90 11.23
C ILE A 43 10.29 4.78 10.75
N HIS A 44 10.79 4.47 9.55
CA HIS A 44 11.83 5.24 8.88
C HIS A 44 11.24 6.33 7.99
N LEU A 45 10.09 6.04 7.36
CA LEU A 45 9.41 6.93 6.43
C LEU A 45 7.89 6.76 6.56
N ASP A 46 7.16 7.86 6.43
CA ASP A 46 5.70 7.89 6.39
C ASP A 46 5.23 8.97 5.41
N ILE A 47 4.67 8.56 4.27
CA ILE A 47 4.24 9.45 3.19
C ILE A 47 2.79 9.14 2.83
N SER A 48 1.92 10.15 2.85
CA SER A 48 0.58 10.09 2.29
C SER A 48 0.55 10.83 0.96
N LYS A 49 0.08 10.16 -0.10
CA LYS A 49 -0.15 10.76 -1.41
C LYS A 49 -1.53 11.42 -1.41
N ALA A 50 -1.57 12.69 -1.82
CA ALA A 50 -2.80 13.45 -2.03
C ALA A 50 -3.48 13.04 -3.34
#